data_AF-A0A6L7Q1K9-F1
#
_entry.id   AF-A0A6L7Q1K9-F1
#
_cell.length_a   1.000
_cell.length_b   1.000
_cell.length_c   1.000
_cell.angle_alpha   90.00
_cell.angle_beta   90.00
_cell.angle_gamma   90.00
#
_symmetry.space_group_name_H-M   'P 1'
#
loop_
_entity.id
_entity.type
_entity.pdbx_description
1 polymer ?
#
loop_
_entity_poly.entity_id
_entity_poly.type
_entity_poly.pdbx_seq_one_letter_code
_entity_poly.pdbx_strand_id
1 'polypeptide(L)'
;MAINESLCFVQFMHPGREAKPERGASAIGWNDGPSHARKYLRCPGTYLDGGNPVSGEMEFWGEWEPESEVLKEWEWQPNHGPQRVWRPYYQPRDNYAGLQNTDPFVFGSFLYTGCKQYTHHGTRATQLRYLKRGSVLLFGSCIGGAFALDTVLVVNDWVDHNAANYRELLKGRVPEAYWDVTLFPWHREGNGGRVPDEGCQPPVVCAAPDSADASVRLYFGATYGDKVEGMFSFVPCQPAGKTKSGFARPAIELPGIIKGSNRQANKLNRQSNLSDVAELWHKIKAQVQEEGLALGVSVEVPERRI
;
A
#
# COMPACT_ATOMS: atom_id res chain seq x y z
N MET A 1 -18.42 21.66 -8.06
CA MET A 1 -19.39 20.62 -7.61
C MET A 1 -18.71 19.77 -6.55
N ALA A 2 -19.31 19.65 -5.37
CA ALA A 2 -18.83 18.72 -4.35
C ALA A 2 -18.94 17.27 -4.89
N ILE A 3 -17.90 16.46 -4.67
CA ILE A 3 -17.92 15.04 -5.01
C ILE A 3 -18.58 14.31 -3.85
N ASN A 4 -19.68 13.61 -4.12
CA ASN A 4 -20.34 12.79 -3.12
C ASN A 4 -19.58 11.49 -2.88
N GLU A 5 -19.73 10.95 -1.67
CA GLU A 5 -19.23 9.62 -1.38
C GLU A 5 -19.86 8.57 -2.29
N SER A 6 -19.08 7.58 -2.70
CA SER A 6 -19.56 6.53 -3.58
C SER A 6 -18.94 5.19 -3.26
N LEU A 7 -19.74 4.15 -3.45
CA LEU A 7 -19.29 2.78 -3.34
C LEU A 7 -18.56 2.39 -4.63
N CYS A 8 -17.28 2.04 -4.51
CA CYS A 8 -16.44 1.78 -5.66
C CYS A 8 -15.65 0.47 -5.51
N PHE A 9 -15.42 -0.18 -6.64
CA PHE A 9 -14.41 -1.21 -6.81
C PHE A 9 -13.28 -0.64 -7.68
N VAL A 10 -12.10 -0.49 -7.09
CA VAL A 10 -11.02 0.34 -7.63
C VAL A 10 -9.84 -0.52 -8.05
N GLN A 11 -9.47 -0.46 -9.33
CA GLN A 11 -8.14 -0.85 -9.77
C GLN A 11 -7.20 0.33 -9.51
N PHE A 12 -6.37 0.24 -8.48
CA PHE A 12 -5.40 1.25 -8.10
C PHE A 12 -4.03 0.90 -8.70
N MET A 13 -3.64 1.65 -9.73
CA MET A 13 -2.35 1.46 -10.38
C MET A 13 -1.27 2.18 -9.60
N HIS A 14 -0.48 1.44 -8.83
CA HIS A 14 0.67 1.99 -8.13
C HIS A 14 1.94 1.52 -8.87
N PRO A 15 2.56 2.39 -9.68
CA PRO A 15 3.78 2.01 -10.38
C PRO A 15 4.89 1.88 -9.34
N GLY A 16 5.49 0.69 -9.27
CA GLY A 16 6.68 0.47 -8.47
C GLY A 16 7.47 -0.68 -9.05
N ARG A 17 8.71 -0.41 -9.45
CA ARG A 17 9.66 -1.47 -9.78
C ARG A 17 10.07 -2.15 -8.49
N GLU A 18 10.51 -3.40 -8.61
CA GLU A 18 11.18 -4.03 -7.47
C GLU A 18 12.37 -3.15 -7.03
N ALA A 19 12.50 -2.92 -5.72
CA ALA A 19 13.59 -2.16 -5.15
C ALA A 19 14.95 -2.79 -5.52
N LYS A 20 15.89 -1.97 -5.96
CA LYS A 20 17.23 -2.41 -6.35
C LYS A 20 18.27 -1.69 -5.50
N PRO A 21 19.02 -2.40 -4.65
CA PRO A 21 20.16 -1.81 -3.98
C PRO A 21 21.32 -1.66 -4.97
N GLU A 22 22.39 -1.00 -4.54
CA GLU A 22 23.67 -1.11 -5.22
C GLU A 22 24.12 -2.58 -5.31
N ARG A 23 24.87 -2.91 -6.36
CA ARG A 23 25.28 -4.30 -6.61
C ARG A 23 26.11 -4.83 -5.43
N GLY A 24 25.64 -5.91 -4.80
CA GLY A 24 26.33 -6.57 -3.69
C GLY A 24 26.04 -5.98 -2.31
N ALA A 25 25.19 -4.95 -2.21
CA ALA A 25 24.79 -4.42 -0.92
C ALA A 25 23.82 -5.37 -0.20
N SER A 26 24.07 -5.57 1.09
CA SER A 26 23.24 -6.39 1.99
C SER A 26 22.04 -5.64 2.58
N ALA A 27 21.92 -4.34 2.30
CA ALA A 27 20.82 -3.50 2.74
C ALA A 27 20.53 -2.39 1.71
N ILE A 28 19.35 -1.78 1.85
CA ILE A 28 18.96 -0.57 1.13
C ILE A 28 18.47 0.47 2.13
N GLY A 29 18.81 1.72 1.89
CA GLY A 29 18.31 2.86 2.66
C GLY A 29 16.85 3.19 2.36
N TRP A 30 16.37 4.25 2.99
CA TRP A 30 15.06 4.81 2.70
C TRP A 30 15.00 5.32 1.25
N ASN A 31 13.91 5.03 0.55
CA ASN A 31 13.71 5.50 -0.82
C ASN A 31 13.53 7.03 -0.87
N ASP A 32 14.47 7.70 -1.52
CA ASP A 32 14.49 9.13 -1.83
C ASP A 32 14.30 9.40 -3.34
N GLY A 33 14.07 8.34 -4.12
CA GLY A 33 13.88 8.41 -5.56
C GLY A 33 12.52 8.98 -5.96
N PRO A 34 12.30 9.30 -7.24
CA PRO A 34 11.08 9.96 -7.73
C PRO A 34 9.86 9.00 -7.85
N SER A 35 9.99 7.74 -7.44
CA SER A 35 8.93 6.74 -7.57
C SER A 35 8.99 5.74 -6.43
N HIS A 36 7.82 5.33 -5.96
CA HIS A 36 7.67 4.26 -4.98
C HIS A 36 8.27 2.95 -5.48
N ALA A 37 8.72 2.13 -4.55
CA ALA A 37 9.31 0.84 -4.85
C ALA A 37 8.44 -0.31 -4.34
N ARG A 38 8.65 -1.50 -4.89
CA ARG A 38 8.03 -2.73 -4.39
C ARG A 38 9.10 -3.63 -3.81
N LYS A 39 8.82 -4.22 -2.66
CA LYS A 39 9.69 -5.19 -2.01
C LYS A 39 8.93 -6.49 -1.81
N TYR A 40 9.63 -7.59 -1.98
CA TYR A 40 9.16 -8.89 -1.52
C TYR A 40 9.67 -9.09 -0.10
N LEU A 41 8.75 -8.95 0.85
CA LEU A 41 9.02 -8.77 2.27
C LEU A 41 8.80 -10.09 2.99
N ARG A 42 9.60 -10.34 4.03
CA ARG A 42 9.34 -11.38 5.04
C ARG A 42 9.07 -10.70 6.38
N CYS A 43 7.90 -10.97 6.94
CA CYS A 43 7.49 -10.46 8.24
C CYS A 43 6.71 -11.54 9.00
N PRO A 44 6.71 -11.51 10.34
CA PRO A 44 5.72 -12.23 11.12
C PRO A 44 4.32 -11.68 10.86
N GLY A 45 3.31 -12.51 11.06
CA GLY A 45 1.92 -12.09 10.96
C GLY A 45 0.95 -13.25 11.06
N THR A 46 -0.26 -13.03 10.57
CA THR A 46 -1.32 -14.04 10.49
C THR A 46 -1.87 -14.09 9.07
N TYR A 47 -1.96 -15.31 8.51
CA TYR A 47 -2.53 -15.57 7.20
C TYR A 47 -3.58 -16.67 7.27
N LEU A 48 -4.44 -16.76 6.26
CA LEU A 48 -5.48 -17.79 6.16
C LEU A 48 -5.02 -18.97 5.32
N ASP A 49 -4.86 -20.14 5.95
CA ASP A 49 -4.60 -21.41 5.29
C ASP A 49 -5.84 -22.32 5.36
N GLY A 50 -6.37 -22.71 4.20
CA GLY A 50 -7.67 -23.40 4.12
C GLY A 50 -8.83 -22.62 4.78
N GLY A 51 -8.68 -21.30 4.94
CA GLY A 51 -9.65 -20.43 5.64
C GLY A 51 -9.42 -20.27 7.14
N ASN A 52 -8.49 -21.02 7.73
CA ASN A 52 -8.15 -20.95 9.15
C ASN A 52 -6.99 -19.97 9.38
N PRO A 53 -7.06 -19.09 10.40
CA PRO A 53 -5.94 -18.24 10.77
C PRO A 53 -4.74 -19.05 11.28
N VAL A 54 -3.57 -18.77 10.71
CA VAL A 54 -2.28 -19.35 11.11
C VAL A 54 -1.31 -18.19 11.35
N SER A 55 -0.69 -18.17 12.53
CA SER A 55 0.37 -17.20 12.86
C SER A 55 1.74 -17.75 12.49
N GLY A 56 2.60 -16.91 11.93
CA GLY A 56 3.97 -17.27 11.59
C GLY A 56 4.63 -16.26 10.65
N GLU A 57 5.87 -16.57 10.25
CA GLU A 57 6.58 -15.81 9.22
C GLU A 57 5.91 -16.03 7.87
N MET A 58 5.60 -14.95 7.16
CA MET A 58 5.05 -14.97 5.81
C MET A 58 5.84 -14.07 4.89
N GLU A 59 5.83 -14.42 3.61
CA GLU A 59 6.43 -13.66 2.53
C GLU A 59 5.33 -13.10 1.61
N PHE A 60 5.46 -11.83 1.22
CA PHE A 60 4.47 -11.14 0.39
C PHE A 60 5.09 -9.98 -0.38
N TRP A 61 4.42 -9.53 -1.44
CA TRP A 61 4.78 -8.29 -2.14
C TRP A 61 4.08 -7.11 -1.49
N GLY A 62 4.82 -6.04 -1.22
CA GLY A 62 4.24 -4.82 -0.65
C GLY A 62 5.04 -3.57 -0.99
N GLU A 63 4.47 -2.43 -0.61
CA GLU A 63 5.19 -1.17 -0.53
C GLU A 63 5.86 -1.05 0.84
N TRP A 64 7.13 -0.68 0.84
CA TRP A 64 7.89 -0.35 2.03
C TRP A 64 9.05 0.54 1.61
N GLU A 65 8.94 1.82 1.92
CA GLU A 65 9.92 2.83 1.53
C GLU A 65 11.12 2.98 2.47
N PRO A 66 11.00 2.74 3.80
CA PRO A 66 12.15 2.73 4.71
C PRO A 66 13.17 1.63 4.40
N GLU A 67 14.16 1.55 5.28
CA GLU A 67 15.29 0.64 5.15
C GLU A 67 14.89 -0.83 5.10
N SER A 68 15.74 -1.64 4.49
CA SER A 68 15.55 -3.09 4.46
C SER A 68 16.86 -3.82 4.34
N GLU A 69 16.96 -4.98 4.98
CA GLU A 69 18.08 -5.91 4.86
C GLU A 69 17.72 -7.05 3.90
N VAL A 70 18.70 -7.48 3.12
CA VAL A 70 18.58 -8.63 2.24
C VAL A 70 18.69 -9.89 3.09
N LEU A 71 17.63 -10.70 3.11
CA LEU A 71 17.66 -12.03 3.73
C LEU A 71 18.13 -13.11 2.77
N LYS A 72 17.77 -12.96 1.51
CA LYS A 72 18.06 -13.93 0.46
C LYS A 72 18.07 -13.22 -0.88
N GLU A 73 19.06 -13.55 -1.71
CA GLU A 73 19.08 -13.21 -3.11
C GLU A 73 18.83 -14.46 -3.95
N TRP A 74 18.13 -14.29 -5.04
CA TRP A 74 17.93 -15.31 -6.05
C TRP A 74 18.62 -14.90 -7.35
N GLU A 75 19.09 -15.90 -8.09
CA GLU A 75 19.36 -15.70 -9.51
C GLU A 75 18.08 -15.26 -10.22
N TRP A 76 18.26 -14.61 -11.37
CA TRP A 76 17.14 -14.10 -12.17
C TRP A 76 16.06 -15.17 -12.35
N GLN A 77 14.83 -14.84 -11.96
CA GLN A 77 13.67 -15.72 -12.07
C GLN A 77 12.96 -15.47 -13.43
N PRO A 78 12.65 -16.51 -14.21
CA PRO A 78 11.64 -16.37 -15.25
C PRO A 78 10.29 -15.98 -14.62
N ASN A 79 9.45 -15.26 -15.37
CA ASN A 79 8.07 -14.89 -14.99
C ASN A 79 7.89 -13.79 -13.92
N HIS A 80 8.81 -12.83 -13.84
CA HIS A 80 8.65 -11.64 -12.98
C HIS A 80 8.51 -11.94 -11.46
N GLY A 81 9.07 -13.07 -11.02
CA GLY A 81 9.23 -13.37 -9.60
C GLY A 81 10.21 -12.42 -8.89
N PRO A 82 10.25 -12.44 -7.55
CA PRO A 82 11.15 -11.60 -6.78
C PRO A 82 12.60 -11.99 -7.02
N GLN A 83 13.49 -11.02 -6.99
CA GLN A 83 14.93 -11.24 -7.00
C GLN A 83 15.50 -11.33 -5.58
N ARG A 84 14.81 -10.78 -4.59
CA ARG A 84 15.26 -10.75 -3.20
C ARG A 84 14.12 -10.95 -2.21
N VAL A 85 14.46 -11.49 -1.05
CA VAL A 85 13.62 -11.40 0.16
C VAL A 85 14.21 -10.34 1.07
N TRP A 86 13.36 -9.40 1.48
CA TRP A 86 13.72 -8.28 2.33
C TRP A 86 13.17 -8.44 3.74
N ARG A 87 13.99 -8.13 4.74
CA ARG A 87 13.53 -7.86 6.10
C ARG A 87 13.37 -6.34 6.27
N PRO A 88 12.15 -5.82 6.42
CA PRO A 88 11.96 -4.40 6.67
C PRO A 88 12.38 -4.03 8.10
N TYR A 89 12.91 -2.83 8.24
CA TYR A 89 13.08 -2.12 9.51
C TYR A 89 13.03 -0.62 9.20
N TYR A 90 12.94 0.22 10.22
CA TYR A 90 13.03 1.66 9.99
C TYR A 90 13.78 2.36 11.11
N GLN A 91 14.50 3.41 10.74
CA GLN A 91 15.08 4.35 11.71
C GLN A 91 14.39 5.72 11.51
N PRO A 92 13.77 6.29 12.56
CA PRO A 92 13.19 7.63 12.49
C PRO A 92 14.22 8.67 12.04
N ARG A 93 13.72 9.76 11.44
CA ARG A 93 14.56 10.83 10.90
C ARG A 93 14.29 12.13 11.62
N ASP A 94 15.32 12.94 11.76
CA ASP A 94 15.18 14.34 12.18
C ASP A 94 14.58 15.21 11.07
N ASN A 95 14.66 14.74 9.81
CA ASN A 95 14.10 15.40 8.63
C ASN A 95 13.66 14.36 7.59
N TYR A 96 12.39 14.42 7.19
CA TYR A 96 11.77 13.53 6.22
C TYR A 96 11.63 14.15 4.82
N ALA A 97 12.08 15.39 4.61
CA ALA A 97 12.00 16.04 3.31
C ALA A 97 12.73 15.23 2.22
N GLY A 98 12.03 14.93 1.13
CA GLY A 98 12.54 14.16 -0.01
C GLY A 98 12.41 12.64 0.13
N LEU A 99 12.00 12.13 1.30
CA LEU A 99 11.74 10.70 1.49
C LEU A 99 10.34 10.31 1.01
N GLN A 100 10.22 9.13 0.41
CA GLN A 100 8.92 8.55 0.03
C GLN A 100 8.18 8.03 1.27
N ASN A 101 6.85 8.23 1.28
CA ASN A 101 5.96 7.63 2.28
C ASN A 101 5.58 6.20 1.89
N THR A 102 5.33 5.32 2.88
CA THR A 102 4.74 4.00 2.60
C THR A 102 3.21 4.10 2.55
N ASP A 103 2.60 3.94 1.38
CA ASP A 103 1.14 4.00 1.18
C ASP A 103 0.68 3.12 -0.01
N PRO A 104 -0.07 2.03 0.20
CA PRO A 104 -0.76 1.65 1.43
C PRO A 104 0.20 1.11 2.49
N PHE A 105 -0.17 1.30 3.75
CA PHE A 105 0.52 0.75 4.91
C PHE A 105 -0.24 -0.48 5.42
N VAL A 106 0.42 -1.63 5.49
CA VAL A 106 -0.21 -2.93 5.80
C VAL A 106 0.26 -3.55 7.13
N PHE A 107 1.08 -2.82 7.89
CA PHE A 107 1.77 -3.31 9.08
C PHE A 107 1.04 -2.93 10.36
N GLY A 108 0.55 -3.90 11.13
CA GLY A 108 -0.33 -3.69 12.29
C GLY A 108 -1.75 -3.27 11.94
N SER A 109 -1.96 -2.63 10.79
CA SER A 109 -3.27 -2.28 10.23
C SER A 109 -3.18 -2.07 8.72
N PHE A 110 -4.32 -2.08 8.02
CA PHE A 110 -4.43 -1.72 6.60
C PHE A 110 -4.90 -0.27 6.48
N LEU A 111 -4.00 0.62 6.10
CA LEU A 111 -4.22 2.06 6.04
C LEU A 111 -3.87 2.60 4.65
N TYR A 112 -4.62 3.61 4.21
CA TYR A 112 -4.36 4.31 2.96
C TYR A 112 -4.66 5.80 3.11
N THR A 113 -3.69 6.66 2.79
CA THR A 113 -3.82 8.12 2.90
C THR A 113 -3.17 8.87 1.73
N GLY A 114 -3.88 9.85 1.18
CA GLY A 114 -3.28 10.90 0.36
C GLY A 114 -3.01 10.53 -1.11
N CYS A 115 -2.40 9.38 -1.41
CA CYS A 115 -1.94 9.05 -2.78
C CYS A 115 -3.09 9.10 -3.81
N LYS A 116 -3.00 9.99 -4.80
CA LYS A 116 -4.01 10.19 -5.86
C LYS A 116 -5.42 10.58 -5.38
N GLN A 117 -5.57 10.99 -4.11
CA GLN A 117 -6.81 11.61 -3.63
C GLN A 117 -7.03 13.02 -4.17
N TYR A 118 -5.97 13.61 -4.70
CA TYR A 118 -6.01 14.84 -5.49
C TYR A 118 -5.44 14.57 -6.89
N THR A 119 -5.82 15.41 -7.85
CA THR A 119 -5.19 15.45 -9.18
C THR A 119 -3.69 15.75 -9.05
N HIS A 120 -2.90 15.45 -10.07
CA HIS A 120 -1.44 15.59 -10.08
C HIS A 120 -0.90 16.97 -9.67
N HIS A 121 -1.73 18.02 -9.69
CA HIS A 121 -1.37 19.38 -9.26
C HIS A 121 -1.96 19.77 -7.89
N GLY A 122 -2.52 18.82 -7.12
CA GLY A 122 -3.14 19.10 -5.82
C GLY A 122 -4.43 19.94 -5.89
N THR A 123 -4.88 20.32 -7.10
CA THR A 123 -5.92 21.36 -7.27
C THR A 123 -7.34 20.87 -7.09
N ARG A 124 -7.60 19.57 -7.28
CA ARG A 124 -8.95 19.00 -7.21
C ARG A 124 -8.95 17.62 -6.58
N ALA A 125 -9.80 17.44 -5.57
CA ALA A 125 -10.06 16.13 -5.00
C ALA A 125 -10.62 15.15 -6.06
N THR A 126 -10.19 13.90 -6.00
CA THR A 126 -10.67 12.81 -6.86
C THR A 126 -11.73 11.98 -6.11
N GLN A 127 -12.39 11.04 -6.80
CA GLN A 127 -13.32 10.12 -6.14
C GLN A 127 -12.63 9.24 -5.08
N LEU A 128 -11.32 9.04 -5.16
CA LEU A 128 -10.57 8.25 -4.18
C LEU A 128 -10.56 8.90 -2.80
N ARG A 129 -10.83 10.19 -2.70
CA ARG A 129 -11.05 10.88 -1.42
C ARG A 129 -12.42 10.59 -0.81
N TYR A 130 -13.39 10.14 -1.60
CA TYR A 130 -14.80 10.02 -1.18
C TYR A 130 -15.33 8.61 -1.44
N LEU A 131 -14.66 7.60 -0.88
CA LEU A 131 -15.10 6.22 -0.94
C LEU A 131 -16.01 5.90 0.25
N LYS A 132 -17.11 5.21 -0.01
CA LYS A 132 -18.01 4.70 1.04
C LYS A 132 -17.40 3.47 1.71
N ARG A 133 -17.82 3.21 2.96
CA ARG A 133 -17.64 1.91 3.64
C ARG A 133 -18.07 0.78 2.71
N GLY A 134 -17.28 -0.29 2.67
CA GLY A 134 -17.42 -1.43 1.78
C GLY A 134 -16.79 -1.25 0.39
N SER A 135 -16.25 -0.08 0.05
CA SER A 135 -15.47 0.08 -1.19
C SER A 135 -14.21 -0.78 -1.14
N VAL A 136 -13.76 -1.29 -2.28
CA VAL A 136 -12.57 -2.14 -2.39
C VAL A 136 -11.53 -1.47 -3.27
N LEU A 137 -10.30 -1.38 -2.78
CA LEU A 137 -9.13 -0.94 -3.53
C LEU A 137 -8.20 -2.13 -3.76
N LEU A 138 -7.86 -2.36 -5.02
CA LEU A 138 -6.85 -3.31 -5.43
C LEU A 138 -5.60 -2.53 -5.81
N PHE A 139 -4.59 -2.57 -4.96
CA PHE A 139 -3.28 -2.01 -5.26
C PHE A 139 -2.49 -3.01 -6.09
N GLY A 140 -1.78 -2.51 -7.11
CA GLY A 140 -1.00 -3.35 -7.97
C GLY A 140 -0.32 -2.60 -9.11
N SER A 141 0.34 -3.35 -9.99
CA SER A 141 1.10 -2.82 -11.12
C SER A 141 0.77 -3.56 -12.42
N CYS A 142 1.09 -2.97 -13.57
CA CYS A 142 1.00 -3.67 -14.85
C CYS A 142 2.29 -4.45 -15.09
N ILE A 143 2.21 -5.78 -15.15
CA ILE A 143 3.33 -6.68 -15.40
C ILE A 143 2.93 -7.62 -16.54
N GLY A 144 3.75 -7.73 -17.58
CA GLY A 144 3.46 -8.63 -18.71
C GLY A 144 2.13 -8.35 -19.43
N GLY A 145 1.53 -7.16 -19.27
CA GLY A 145 0.20 -6.84 -19.82
C GLY A 145 -0.98 -7.23 -18.93
N ALA A 146 -0.73 -7.78 -17.74
CA ALA A 146 -1.72 -8.13 -16.72
C ALA A 146 -1.67 -7.17 -15.52
N PHE A 147 -2.76 -7.11 -14.75
CA PHE A 147 -2.81 -6.39 -13.48
C PHE A 147 -2.33 -7.33 -12.37
N ALA A 148 -1.13 -7.09 -11.86
CA ALA A 148 -0.49 -7.88 -10.82
C ALA A 148 -0.78 -7.25 -9.44
N LEU A 149 -1.52 -7.98 -8.62
CA LEU A 149 -2.03 -7.53 -7.32
C LEU A 149 -0.95 -7.60 -6.22
N ASP A 150 -0.90 -6.59 -5.36
CA ASP A 150 -0.07 -6.59 -4.14
C ASP A 150 -0.92 -6.53 -2.86
N THR A 151 -1.94 -5.69 -2.82
CA THR A 151 -2.76 -5.46 -1.61
C THR A 151 -4.21 -5.27 -1.98
N VAL A 152 -5.10 -5.85 -1.17
CA VAL A 152 -6.54 -5.59 -1.18
C VAL A 152 -6.89 -4.81 0.08
N LEU A 153 -7.42 -3.60 -0.07
CA LEU A 153 -7.96 -2.81 1.02
C LEU A 153 -9.48 -2.71 0.89
N VAL A 154 -10.21 -3.09 1.93
CA VAL A 154 -11.66 -2.93 2.02
C VAL A 154 -11.94 -1.79 2.97
N VAL A 155 -12.57 -0.70 2.51
CA VAL A 155 -12.83 0.48 3.35
C VAL A 155 -13.81 0.11 4.46
N ASN A 156 -13.43 0.25 5.73
CA ASN A 156 -14.32 0.08 6.87
C ASN A 156 -14.73 1.43 7.48
N ASP A 157 -13.74 2.30 7.69
CA ASP A 157 -13.94 3.62 8.30
C ASP A 157 -12.96 4.63 7.69
N TRP A 158 -13.13 5.92 8.00
CA TRP A 158 -12.21 6.96 7.59
C TRP A 158 -12.17 8.15 8.55
N VAL A 159 -11.13 8.96 8.39
CA VAL A 159 -11.03 10.28 9.01
C VAL A 159 -10.43 11.27 8.03
N ASP A 160 -11.09 12.42 7.89
CA ASP A 160 -10.55 13.54 7.14
C ASP A 160 -9.58 14.31 8.04
N HIS A 161 -8.39 14.62 7.52
CA HIS A 161 -7.34 15.36 8.24
C HIS A 161 -6.56 16.27 7.28
N ASN A 162 -5.88 17.27 7.83
CA ASN A 162 -5.01 18.18 7.08
C ASN A 162 -3.72 18.45 7.86
N ALA A 163 -2.80 19.21 7.26
CA ALA A 163 -1.53 19.55 7.90
C ALA A 163 -1.67 20.23 9.27
N ALA A 164 -2.79 20.92 9.54
CA ALA A 164 -3.01 21.63 10.80
C ALA A 164 -3.51 20.73 11.94
N ASN A 165 -4.24 19.64 11.65
CA ASN A 165 -4.93 18.85 12.67
C ASN A 165 -4.62 17.35 12.67
N TYR A 166 -3.83 16.83 11.71
CA TYR A 166 -3.59 15.39 11.60
C TYR A 166 -2.98 14.78 12.86
N ARG A 167 -2.08 15.52 13.56
CA ARG A 167 -1.47 15.07 14.82
C ARG A 167 -2.50 14.79 15.90
N GLU A 168 -3.46 15.69 16.07
CA GLU A 168 -4.51 15.56 17.08
C GLU A 168 -5.52 14.48 16.69
N LEU A 169 -6.02 14.53 15.44
CA LEU A 169 -7.07 13.65 14.97
C LEU A 169 -6.65 12.18 14.84
N LEU A 170 -5.37 11.92 14.53
CA LEU A 170 -4.86 10.56 14.30
C LEU A 170 -4.20 9.95 15.55
N LYS A 171 -4.02 10.74 16.63
CA LYS A 171 -3.41 10.26 17.87
C LYS A 171 -4.19 9.07 18.44
N GLY A 172 -3.50 7.97 18.68
CA GLY A 172 -4.11 6.73 19.20
C GLY A 172 -4.99 5.97 18.22
N ARG A 173 -5.11 6.43 16.96
CA ARG A 173 -5.89 5.75 15.90
C ARG A 173 -5.03 4.97 14.92
N VAL A 174 -3.75 5.28 14.83
CA VAL A 174 -2.79 4.65 13.92
C VAL A 174 -1.58 4.12 14.70
N PRO A 175 -0.91 3.06 14.23
CA PRO A 175 0.32 2.56 14.85
C PRO A 175 1.42 3.63 14.91
N GLU A 176 2.32 3.54 15.89
CA GLU A 176 3.44 4.48 16.03
C GLU A 176 4.28 4.55 14.74
N ALA A 177 4.61 3.39 14.16
CA ALA A 177 5.35 3.31 12.90
C ALA A 177 4.68 4.06 11.74
N TYR A 178 3.35 4.17 11.71
CA TYR A 178 2.64 4.88 10.64
C TYR A 178 2.97 6.39 10.63
N TRP A 179 3.26 6.96 11.80
CA TRP A 179 3.74 8.33 11.89
C TRP A 179 5.07 8.47 11.18
N ASP A 180 6.04 7.63 11.57
CA ASP A 180 7.41 7.72 11.08
C ASP A 180 7.52 7.41 9.59
N VAL A 181 6.80 6.39 9.09
CA VAL A 181 7.04 5.87 7.72
C VAL A 181 6.03 6.36 6.68
N THR A 182 4.93 6.98 7.12
CA THR A 182 3.90 7.49 6.22
C THR A 182 3.61 8.96 6.45
N LEU A 183 3.17 9.36 7.64
CA LEU A 183 2.67 10.72 7.88
C LEU A 183 3.78 11.78 7.87
N PHE A 184 4.90 11.54 8.52
CA PHE A 184 6.02 12.50 8.56
C PHE A 184 6.67 12.72 7.18
N PRO A 185 6.94 11.68 6.35
CA PRO A 185 7.31 11.88 4.96
C PRO A 185 6.23 12.61 4.15
N TRP A 186 4.96 12.23 4.31
CA TRP A 186 3.84 12.84 3.59
C TRP A 186 3.67 14.34 3.87
N HIS A 187 3.84 14.74 5.13
CA HIS A 187 3.80 16.13 5.59
C HIS A 187 5.17 16.83 5.59
N ARG A 188 6.23 16.15 5.13
CA ARG A 188 7.61 16.66 5.03
C ARG A 188 8.14 17.26 6.33
N GLU A 189 7.93 16.57 7.45
CA GLU A 189 8.34 17.10 8.74
C GLU A 189 9.85 17.04 8.99
N GLY A 190 10.38 18.01 9.77
CA GLY A 190 11.76 17.98 10.24
C GLY A 190 12.20 19.22 11.03
N ASN A 191 13.22 19.06 11.89
CA ASN A 191 13.83 20.16 12.64
C ASN A 191 14.78 20.98 11.75
N GLY A 192 14.20 21.90 10.98
CA GLY A 192 14.95 22.87 10.20
C GLY A 192 14.08 23.48 9.12
N GLY A 193 13.65 24.72 9.35
CA GLY A 193 12.85 25.54 8.42
C GLY A 193 13.59 25.91 7.12
N ARG A 194 14.16 24.93 6.40
CA ARG A 194 14.38 25.07 4.97
C ARG A 194 13.06 24.73 4.29
N VAL A 195 12.26 25.77 4.09
CA VAL A 195 11.43 25.86 2.90
C VAL A 195 12.33 25.46 1.72
N PRO A 196 11.92 24.54 0.83
CA PRO A 196 12.69 24.25 -0.36
C PRO A 196 13.00 25.58 -1.05
N ASP A 197 14.28 25.80 -1.37
CA ASP A 197 14.73 26.94 -2.17
C ASP A 197 13.78 27.09 -3.37
N GLU A 198 13.34 28.31 -3.70
CA GLU A 198 12.30 28.56 -4.72
C GLU A 198 12.65 28.01 -6.13
N GLY A 199 13.86 27.48 -6.32
CA GLY A 199 14.33 26.79 -7.53
C GLY A 199 14.48 25.26 -7.45
N CYS A 200 14.29 24.64 -6.28
CA CYS A 200 14.33 23.18 -6.11
C CYS A 200 12.92 22.67 -5.79
N GLN A 201 12.08 22.51 -6.82
CA GLN A 201 10.85 21.72 -6.65
C GLN A 201 11.25 20.26 -6.43
N PRO A 202 11.10 19.67 -5.23
CA PRO A 202 11.36 18.26 -5.10
C PRO A 202 10.27 17.52 -5.89
N PRO A 203 10.63 16.54 -6.73
CA PRO A 203 9.67 15.76 -7.50
C PRO A 203 9.00 14.74 -6.57
N VAL A 204 8.30 15.17 -5.53
CA VAL A 204 7.50 14.27 -4.70
C VAL A 204 6.06 14.36 -5.19
N VAL A 205 5.73 13.46 -6.11
CA VAL A 205 4.42 13.30 -6.76
C VAL A 205 3.31 12.93 -5.76
N CYS A 206 3.67 12.60 -4.52
CA CYS A 206 2.80 12.10 -3.46
C CYS A 206 3.09 12.82 -2.13
N ALA A 207 2.84 14.13 -2.07
CA ALA A 207 2.89 14.91 -0.83
C ALA A 207 1.53 15.51 -0.49
N ALA A 208 1.34 15.87 0.79
CA ALA A 208 0.17 16.61 1.22
C ALA A 208 -0.02 17.89 0.39
N PRO A 209 -1.26 18.30 0.09
CA PRO A 209 -1.50 19.60 -0.51
C PRO A 209 -0.98 20.71 0.42
N ASP A 210 -0.33 21.73 -0.16
CA ASP A 210 0.32 22.82 0.60
C ASP A 210 -0.67 23.74 1.33
N SER A 211 -1.96 23.71 0.98
CA SER A 211 -2.95 24.55 1.67
C SER A 211 -3.43 23.89 2.97
N ALA A 212 -3.39 24.67 4.07
CA ALA A 212 -3.90 24.24 5.37
C ALA A 212 -5.38 23.81 5.33
N ASP A 213 -6.15 24.33 4.37
CA ASP A 213 -7.57 24.02 4.19
C ASP A 213 -7.83 22.75 3.35
N ALA A 214 -6.83 22.21 2.64
CA ALA A 214 -7.01 21.01 1.84
C ALA A 214 -6.83 19.75 2.70
N SER A 215 -7.96 19.17 3.11
CA SER A 215 -7.97 17.90 3.85
C SER A 215 -7.82 16.69 2.94
N VAL A 216 -7.02 15.70 3.34
CA VAL A 216 -7.00 14.35 2.77
C VAL A 216 -7.82 13.41 3.65
N ARG A 217 -8.13 12.22 3.14
CA ARG A 217 -8.84 11.18 3.90
C ARG A 217 -7.90 10.01 4.21
N LEU A 218 -7.76 9.67 5.48
CA LEU A 218 -7.20 8.40 5.90
C LEU A 218 -8.31 7.34 5.90
N TYR A 219 -8.12 6.25 5.18
CA TYR A 219 -9.01 5.09 5.24
C TYR A 219 -8.45 4.01 6.15
N PHE A 220 -9.34 3.42 6.95
CA PHE A 220 -9.08 2.22 7.74
C PHE A 220 -9.67 1.01 7.03
N GLY A 221 -8.83 0.02 6.79
CA GLY A 221 -9.21 -1.25 6.18
C GLY A 221 -10.01 -2.13 7.14
N ALA A 222 -11.00 -2.86 6.61
CA ALA A 222 -11.72 -3.89 7.33
C ALA A 222 -10.75 -5.03 7.68
N THR A 223 -10.83 -5.50 8.92
CA THR A 223 -9.94 -6.57 9.42
C THR A 223 -10.63 -7.92 9.28
N TYR A 224 -9.88 -9.01 9.46
CA TYR A 224 -10.50 -10.33 9.48
C TYR A 224 -11.48 -10.50 10.67
N GLY A 225 -11.26 -9.82 11.80
CA GLY A 225 -12.16 -9.84 12.95
C GLY A 225 -13.39 -8.94 12.78
N ASP A 226 -13.26 -7.85 12.03
CA ASP A 226 -14.30 -6.86 11.77
C ASP A 226 -14.50 -6.66 10.26
N LYS A 227 -15.30 -7.57 9.68
CA LYS A 227 -15.54 -7.68 8.24
C LYS A 227 -16.69 -6.76 7.81
N VAL A 228 -16.64 -6.28 6.57
CA VAL A 228 -17.77 -5.58 5.92
C VAL A 228 -18.44 -6.50 4.93
N GLU A 229 -19.66 -6.96 5.20
CA GLU A 229 -20.36 -7.94 4.35
C GLU A 229 -19.50 -9.18 4.04
N GLY A 230 -18.76 -9.67 5.04
CA GLY A 230 -17.83 -10.80 4.87
C GLY A 230 -16.50 -10.46 4.19
N MET A 231 -16.32 -9.24 3.68
CA MET A 231 -15.08 -8.77 3.07
C MET A 231 -14.09 -8.24 4.12
N PHE A 232 -12.80 -8.43 3.86
CA PHE A 232 -11.69 -7.91 4.66
C PHE A 232 -10.48 -7.58 3.78
N SER A 233 -9.58 -6.77 4.33
CA SER A 233 -8.32 -6.38 3.69
C SER A 233 -7.27 -7.49 3.85
N PHE A 234 -6.46 -7.70 2.82
CA PHE A 234 -5.40 -8.71 2.86
C PHE A 234 -4.29 -8.43 1.85
N VAL A 235 -3.14 -9.08 2.04
CA VAL A 235 -2.08 -9.21 1.03
C VAL A 235 -2.01 -10.68 0.55
N PRO A 236 -1.85 -10.97 -0.75
CA PRO A 236 -1.46 -12.30 -1.20
C PRO A 236 -0.11 -12.66 -0.58
N CYS A 237 0.00 -13.84 0.04
CA CYS A 237 1.21 -14.24 0.74
C CYS A 237 1.44 -15.76 0.68
N GLN A 238 2.58 -16.18 1.20
CA GLN A 238 2.86 -17.57 1.50
C GLN A 238 3.61 -17.69 2.84
N PRO A 239 3.53 -18.84 3.53
CA PRO A 239 4.46 -19.16 4.61
C PRO A 239 5.91 -18.97 4.16
N ALA A 240 6.74 -18.37 5.01
CA ALA A 240 8.12 -18.11 4.68
C ALA A 240 8.88 -19.39 4.31
N GLY A 241 9.62 -19.36 3.20
CA GLY A 241 10.37 -20.52 2.72
C GLY A 241 9.52 -21.65 2.11
N LYS A 242 8.20 -21.48 1.93
CA LYS A 242 7.33 -22.46 1.23
C LYS A 242 7.87 -22.80 -0.16
N THR A 243 8.39 -21.80 -0.88
CA THR A 243 9.00 -21.99 -2.20
C THR A 243 10.49 -21.67 -2.16
N LYS A 244 11.24 -22.26 -3.09
CA LYS A 244 12.68 -21.99 -3.21
C LYS A 244 12.97 -20.56 -3.70
N SER A 245 12.00 -19.91 -4.36
CA SER A 245 12.14 -18.73 -5.21
C SER A 245 11.13 -17.59 -4.94
N GLY A 246 10.30 -17.68 -3.90
CA GLY A 246 9.18 -16.75 -3.71
C GLY A 246 8.02 -17.04 -4.67
N PHE A 247 7.15 -16.06 -4.89
CA PHE A 247 6.05 -16.13 -5.88
C PHE A 247 5.94 -14.81 -6.67
N ALA A 248 5.51 -14.88 -7.92
CA ALA A 248 5.14 -13.70 -8.70
C ALA A 248 3.79 -13.15 -8.23
N ARG A 249 3.60 -11.83 -8.24
CA ARG A 249 2.31 -11.21 -7.86
C ARG A 249 1.16 -11.81 -8.69
N PRO A 250 0.03 -12.19 -8.07
CA PRO A 250 -1.06 -12.86 -8.77
C PRO A 250 -1.69 -11.94 -9.82
N ALA A 251 -1.95 -12.52 -11.00
CA ALA A 251 -2.51 -11.80 -12.12
C ALA A 251 -4.04 -11.84 -12.03
N ILE A 252 -4.66 -10.68 -11.85
CA ILE A 252 -6.09 -10.61 -11.61
C ILE A 252 -6.84 -10.25 -12.88
N GLU A 253 -7.88 -11.04 -13.16
CA GLU A 253 -8.80 -10.86 -14.27
C GLU A 253 -10.24 -10.67 -13.78
N LEU A 254 -10.81 -9.50 -14.07
CA LEU A 254 -12.24 -9.24 -13.90
C LEU A 254 -12.72 -8.48 -15.15
N PRO A 255 -13.23 -9.16 -16.18
CA PRO A 255 -13.68 -8.53 -17.42
C PRO A 255 -14.65 -7.37 -17.14
N GLY A 256 -14.44 -6.25 -17.83
CA GLY A 256 -15.24 -5.04 -17.64
C GLY A 256 -14.88 -4.21 -16.40
N ILE A 257 -14.32 -4.82 -15.34
CA ILE A 257 -13.94 -4.16 -14.08
C ILE A 257 -12.46 -3.79 -14.07
N ILE A 258 -11.57 -4.75 -14.32
CA ILE A 258 -10.12 -4.57 -14.38
C ILE A 258 -9.65 -4.46 -15.83
N LYS A 259 -8.68 -3.59 -16.08
CA LYS A 259 -8.00 -3.49 -17.38
C LYS A 259 -6.53 -3.86 -17.18
N GLY A 260 -6.15 -5.09 -17.55
CA GLY A 260 -4.81 -5.63 -17.31
C GLY A 260 -3.68 -4.80 -17.92
N SER A 261 -3.89 -4.31 -19.15
CA SER A 261 -2.89 -3.51 -19.90
C SER A 261 -2.76 -2.06 -19.42
N ASN A 262 -3.51 -1.66 -18.39
CA ASN A 262 -3.50 -0.30 -17.88
C ASN A 262 -2.23 -0.06 -17.06
N ARG A 263 -1.37 0.86 -17.51
CA ARG A 263 -0.05 1.08 -16.90
C ARG A 263 -0.03 2.20 -15.86
N GLN A 264 -0.99 3.13 -15.88
CA GLN A 264 -0.86 4.38 -15.13
C GLN A 264 -2.18 4.89 -14.53
N ALA A 265 -3.32 4.69 -15.21
CA ALA A 265 -4.58 5.27 -14.78
C ALA A 265 -5.27 4.39 -13.72
N ASN A 266 -5.79 4.97 -12.65
CA ASN A 266 -6.68 4.22 -11.77
C ASN A 266 -8.03 4.01 -12.47
N LYS A 267 -8.63 2.83 -12.31
CA LYS A 267 -9.96 2.57 -12.84
C LYS A 267 -10.96 2.48 -11.68
N LEU A 268 -11.89 3.43 -11.68
CA LEU A 268 -12.97 3.52 -10.70
C LEU A 268 -14.21 2.83 -11.29
N ASN A 269 -14.66 1.74 -10.68
CA ASN A 269 -15.90 1.07 -11.05
C ASN A 269 -16.94 1.30 -9.95
N ARG A 270 -17.86 2.24 -10.16
CA ARG A 270 -18.95 2.52 -9.21
C ARG A 270 -19.88 1.31 -9.13
N GLN A 271 -20.23 0.91 -7.92
CA GLN A 271 -21.16 -0.18 -7.66
C GLN A 271 -22.47 0.36 -7.10
N SER A 272 -23.56 -0.38 -7.35
CA SER A 272 -24.90 0.02 -6.94
C SER A 272 -25.18 -0.33 -5.47
N ASN A 273 -24.63 -1.45 -5.00
CA ASN A 273 -24.87 -1.99 -3.67
C ASN A 273 -23.65 -2.79 -3.17
N LEU A 274 -23.65 -3.16 -1.89
CA LEU A 274 -22.54 -3.88 -1.24
C LEU A 274 -22.40 -5.34 -1.70
N SER A 275 -23.49 -6.00 -2.07
CA SER A 275 -23.46 -7.38 -2.56
C SER A 275 -22.64 -7.47 -3.85
N ASP A 276 -22.85 -6.55 -4.79
CA ASP A 276 -22.07 -6.48 -6.05
C ASP A 276 -20.57 -6.36 -5.75
N VAL A 277 -20.20 -5.54 -4.76
CA VAL A 277 -18.80 -5.36 -4.35
C VAL A 277 -18.24 -6.63 -3.72
N ALA A 278 -19.02 -7.28 -2.84
CA ALA A 278 -18.64 -8.53 -2.19
C ALA A 278 -18.43 -9.66 -3.20
N GLU A 279 -19.28 -9.78 -4.21
CA GLU A 279 -19.11 -10.75 -5.30
C GLU A 279 -17.81 -10.54 -6.07
N LEU A 280 -17.46 -9.29 -6.39
CA LEU A 280 -16.19 -8.97 -7.04
C LEU A 280 -15.00 -9.30 -6.12
N TRP A 281 -15.09 -8.96 -4.84
CA TRP A 281 -14.07 -9.28 -3.85
C TRP A 281 -13.87 -10.80 -3.67
N HIS A 282 -14.94 -11.58 -3.65
CA HIS A 282 -14.88 -13.04 -3.61
C HIS A 282 -14.16 -13.63 -4.82
N LYS A 283 -14.35 -13.06 -6.02
CA LYS A 283 -13.63 -13.47 -7.23
C LYS A 283 -12.13 -13.17 -7.14
N ILE A 284 -11.74 -12.04 -6.54
CA ILE A 284 -10.32 -11.74 -6.27
C ILE A 284 -9.73 -12.77 -5.32
N LYS A 285 -10.42 -13.01 -4.20
CA LYS A 285 -10.01 -13.98 -3.20
C LYS A 285 -9.82 -15.37 -3.82
N ALA A 286 -10.77 -15.82 -4.65
CA ALA A 286 -10.70 -17.10 -5.33
C ALA A 286 -9.47 -17.19 -6.25
N GLN A 287 -9.22 -16.19 -7.11
CA GLN A 287 -8.05 -16.17 -8.00
C GLN A 287 -6.73 -16.25 -7.23
N VAL A 288 -6.59 -15.50 -6.13
CA VAL A 288 -5.39 -15.56 -5.27
C VAL A 288 -5.18 -16.97 -4.70
N GLN A 289 -6.25 -17.63 -4.26
CA GLN A 289 -6.19 -18.97 -3.70
C GLN A 289 -5.95 -20.06 -4.77
N GLU A 290 -6.50 -19.89 -5.98
CA GLU A 290 -6.27 -20.75 -7.14
C GLU A 290 -4.79 -20.75 -7.58
N GLU A 291 -4.09 -19.63 -7.39
CA GLU A 291 -2.64 -19.54 -7.55
C GLU A 291 -1.84 -20.20 -6.39
N GLY A 292 -2.51 -20.80 -5.41
CA GLY A 292 -1.88 -21.49 -4.28
C GLY A 292 -1.33 -20.57 -3.18
N LEU A 293 -1.75 -19.30 -3.20
CA LEU A 293 -1.37 -18.28 -2.22
C LEU A 293 -2.37 -18.23 -1.06
N ALA A 294 -1.84 -17.89 0.11
CA ALA A 294 -2.62 -17.60 1.31
C ALA A 294 -3.01 -16.11 1.36
N LEU A 295 -3.93 -15.77 2.27
CA LEU A 295 -4.40 -14.39 2.48
C LEU A 295 -3.82 -13.86 3.79
N GLY A 296 -2.83 -12.98 3.71
CA GLY A 296 -2.22 -12.33 4.86
C GLY A 296 -3.17 -11.26 5.41
N VAL A 297 -3.70 -11.48 6.61
CA VAL A 297 -4.75 -10.64 7.22
C VAL A 297 -4.23 -9.76 8.36
N SER A 298 -2.99 -9.98 8.79
CA SER A 298 -2.27 -9.14 9.73
C SER A 298 -0.78 -9.32 9.48
N VAL A 299 -0.04 -8.22 9.39
CA VAL A 299 1.43 -8.19 9.28
C VAL A 299 1.94 -7.50 10.53
N GLU A 300 2.96 -8.02 11.19
CA GLU A 300 3.57 -7.31 12.33
C GLU A 300 4.30 -6.04 11.89
N VAL A 301 4.38 -5.07 12.80
CA VAL A 301 5.07 -3.81 12.55
C VAL A 301 6.59 -4.06 12.48
N PRO A 302 7.28 -3.60 11.43
CA PRO A 302 8.73 -3.74 11.32
C PRO A 302 9.48 -3.13 12.50
N GLU A 303 10.67 -3.64 12.77
CA GLU A 303 11.50 -3.16 13.87
C GLU A 303 11.85 -1.67 13.72
N ARG A 304 11.58 -0.90 14.78
CA ARG A 304 12.09 0.46 14.95
C ARG A 304 13.51 0.39 15.51
N ARG A 305 14.50 0.88 14.75
CA ARG A 305 15.91 0.96 15.16
C ARG A 305 16.26 2.39 15.55
N ILE A 306 17.21 2.53 16.47
CA ILE A 306 17.73 3.81 16.97
C ILE A 306 19.19 3.94 16.56
#